data_AF-A0A602YYN0-F1
#
_entry.id   AF-A0A602YYN0-F1
#
_cell.length_a   1.000
_cell.length_b   1.000
_cell.length_c   1.000
_cell.angle_alpha   90.00
_cell.angle_beta   90.00
_cell.angle_gamma   90.00
#
_symmetry.space_group_name_H-M   'P 1'
#
loop_
_entity.id
_entity.type
_entity.pdbx_description
1 polymer ?
#
loop_
_entity_poly.entity_id
_entity_poly.type
_entity_poly.pdbx_seq_one_letter_code
_entity_poly.pdbx_strand_id
1 'polypeptide(L)'
;MDTLTAIGRWLAKQHVVTWCVHHEGELWCANAFYLFDAQNVALYLLTDDKTRHAQMSGACAPVAGTVNGQPKTVARIRGVQFKGEIRRLEGQESDAARKAYLRRFPVARVLPAPVWEIRLDEIKFTDNTLGFGKKLHWLRDSRAQQA
;
A
#
# COMPACT_ATOMS: atom_id res chain seq x y z
N MET A 1 -13.48 -13.68 12.86
CA MET A 1 -12.61 -13.35 11.71
C MET A 1 -11.64 -12.30 12.19
N ASP A 2 -10.35 -12.57 12.11
CA ASP A 2 -9.34 -11.61 12.58
C ASP A 2 -9.39 -10.28 11.78
N THR A 3 -9.10 -9.17 12.45
CA THR A 3 -9.20 -7.81 11.88
C THR A 3 -8.33 -7.66 10.64
N LEU A 4 -7.09 -8.16 10.67
CA LEU A 4 -6.19 -8.10 9.53
C LEU A 4 -6.72 -8.91 8.35
N THR A 5 -7.38 -10.05 8.63
CA THR A 5 -8.02 -10.85 7.56
C THR A 5 -9.11 -10.05 6.85
N ALA A 6 -9.94 -9.28 7.57
CA ALA A 6 -11.01 -8.49 6.96
C ALA A 6 -10.46 -7.34 6.10
N ILE A 7 -9.46 -6.64 6.63
CA ILE A 7 -8.72 -5.58 5.92
C ILE A 7 -8.03 -6.14 4.67
N GLY A 8 -7.34 -7.28 4.81
CA GLY A 8 -6.61 -7.92 3.72
C GLY A 8 -7.52 -8.36 2.57
N ARG A 9 -8.73 -8.87 2.86
CA ARG A 9 -9.74 -9.18 1.83
C ARG A 9 -10.19 -7.94 1.05
N TRP A 10 -10.26 -6.78 1.72
CA TRP A 10 -10.57 -5.52 1.05
C TRP A 10 -9.40 -5.08 0.17
N LEU A 11 -8.19 -5.02 0.70
CA LEU A 11 -6.98 -4.62 -0.02
C LEU A 11 -6.69 -5.54 -1.23
N ALA A 12 -6.94 -6.85 -1.13
CA ALA A 12 -6.76 -7.77 -2.26
C ALA A 12 -7.71 -7.52 -3.44
N LYS A 13 -8.90 -6.94 -3.17
CA LYS A 13 -9.91 -6.59 -4.18
C LYS A 13 -9.67 -5.23 -4.83
N GLN A 14 -9.01 -4.31 -4.12
CA GLN A 14 -8.62 -3.03 -4.69
C GLN A 14 -7.34 -3.16 -5.52
N HIS A 15 -7.03 -2.13 -6.29
CA HIS A 15 -5.90 -2.16 -7.21
C HIS A 15 -5.17 -0.84 -7.31
N VAL A 16 -5.75 0.28 -6.86
CA VAL A 16 -5.09 1.60 -6.82
C VAL A 16 -4.85 2.00 -5.37
N VAL A 17 -3.64 2.47 -5.10
CA VAL A 17 -3.27 3.12 -3.83
C VAL A 17 -2.93 4.58 -4.11
N THR A 18 -3.31 5.45 -3.18
CA THR A 18 -2.79 6.81 -3.07
C THR A 18 -1.91 6.89 -1.84
N TRP A 19 -0.69 7.44 -1.94
CA TRP A 19 0.14 7.71 -0.76
C TRP A 19 0.82 9.07 -0.88
N CYS A 20 1.22 9.61 0.26
CA CYS A 20 1.91 10.87 0.41
C CYS A 20 3.32 10.61 0.95
N VAL A 21 4.29 11.28 0.36
CA VAL A 21 5.69 11.34 0.81
C VAL A 21 6.00 12.78 1.23
N HIS A 22 6.88 12.91 2.22
CA HIS A 22 7.39 14.19 2.70
C HIS A 22 8.89 14.27 2.49
N HIS A 23 9.37 15.39 1.96
CA HIS A 23 10.79 15.69 1.85
C HIS A 23 11.03 17.19 2.04
N GLU A 24 11.90 17.56 2.97
CA GLU A 24 12.31 18.97 3.22
C GLU A 24 11.15 19.98 3.35
N GLY A 25 10.09 19.63 4.07
CA GLY A 25 8.92 20.50 4.29
C GLY A 25 7.86 20.42 3.18
N GLU A 26 8.14 19.73 2.08
CA GLU A 26 7.23 19.56 0.96
C GLU A 26 6.48 18.22 1.04
N LEU A 27 5.22 18.24 0.61
CA LEU A 27 4.36 17.05 0.52
C LEU A 27 4.02 16.75 -0.94
N TRP A 28 4.01 15.48 -1.30
CA TRP A 28 3.55 15.05 -2.60
C TRP A 28 2.76 13.75 -2.53
N CYS A 29 1.58 13.74 -3.15
CA CYS A 29 0.76 12.54 -3.27
C CYS A 29 0.96 11.88 -4.64
N ALA A 30 1.13 10.57 -4.64
CA ALA A 30 1.20 9.75 -5.84
C ALA A 30 0.11 8.68 -5.85
N ASN A 31 -0.23 8.21 -7.05
CA ASN A 31 -1.15 7.09 -7.26
C ASN A 31 -0.43 6.01 -8.06
N ALA A 32 -0.63 4.75 -7.69
CA ALA A 32 -0.10 3.63 -8.45
C ALA A 32 -1.03 2.42 -8.37
N PHE A 33 -0.92 1.53 -9.35
CA PHE A 33 -1.42 0.18 -9.17
C PHE A 33 -0.56 -0.56 -8.14
N TYR A 34 -1.17 -1.45 -7.37
CA TYR A 34 -0.45 -2.23 -6.37
C TYR A 34 -0.91 -3.69 -6.31
N LEU A 35 0.00 -4.54 -5.83
CA LEU A 35 -0.28 -5.89 -5.36
C LEU A 35 -0.22 -5.91 -3.83
N PHE A 36 -1.29 -6.39 -3.17
CA PHE A 36 -1.26 -6.64 -1.73
C PHE A 36 -0.57 -7.96 -1.43
N ASP A 37 0.43 -7.94 -0.55
CA ASP A 37 1.02 -9.12 0.06
C ASP A 37 0.51 -9.27 1.50
N ALA A 38 -0.35 -10.26 1.71
CA ALA A 38 -0.96 -10.52 3.00
C ALA A 38 0.01 -11.13 4.02
N GLN A 39 1.09 -11.77 3.59
CA GLN A 39 2.06 -12.38 4.50
C GLN A 39 2.91 -11.29 5.17
N ASN A 40 3.41 -10.35 4.36
CA ASN A 40 4.25 -9.24 4.84
C ASN A 40 3.44 -8.00 5.27
N VAL A 41 2.13 -7.98 4.95
CA VAL A 41 1.23 -6.83 5.12
C VAL A 41 1.83 -5.60 4.43
N ALA A 42 2.07 -5.76 3.12
CA ALA A 42 2.76 -4.78 2.30
C ALA A 42 2.05 -4.56 0.96
N LEU A 43 2.30 -3.40 0.34
CA LEU A 43 1.86 -3.07 -1.01
C LEU A 43 3.08 -3.01 -1.93
N TYR A 44 3.12 -3.86 -2.95
CA TYR A 44 4.14 -3.77 -3.99
C TYR A 44 3.63 -2.95 -5.16
N LEU A 45 4.42 -1.98 -5.59
CA LEU A 45 4.12 -1.09 -6.71
C LEU A 45 5.34 -0.96 -7.63
N LEU A 46 5.10 -0.54 -8.87
CA LEU A 46 6.14 -0.22 -9.82
C LEU A 46 6.22 1.30 -10.00
N THR A 47 7.40 1.87 -9.79
CA THR A 47 7.66 3.29 -10.09
C THR A 47 9.09 3.49 -10.55
N ASP A 48 9.28 4.42 -11.48
CA ASP A 48 10.59 4.81 -11.99
C ASP A 48 11.30 5.73 -11.00
N ASP A 49 12.61 5.53 -10.83
CA ASP A 49 13.45 6.27 -9.88
C ASP A 49 13.51 7.78 -10.20
N LYS A 50 13.13 8.21 -11.41
CA LYS A 50 13.08 9.62 -11.83
C LYS A 50 11.76 10.32 -11.49
N THR A 51 10.75 9.60 -10.98
CA THR A 51 9.49 10.23 -10.58
C THR A 51 9.68 11.09 -9.34
N ARG A 52 8.92 12.20 -9.22
CA ARG A 52 9.00 13.10 -8.06
C ARG A 52 8.87 12.36 -6.72
N HIS A 53 7.92 11.43 -6.62
CA HIS A 53 7.70 10.70 -5.38
C HIS A 53 8.81 9.68 -5.08
N ALA A 54 9.42 9.05 -6.09
CA ALA A 54 10.58 8.19 -5.88
C ALA A 54 11.79 9.00 -5.42
N GLN A 55 12.07 10.14 -6.06
CA GLN A 55 13.15 11.04 -5.67
C GLN A 55 12.95 11.58 -4.25
N MET A 56 11.73 12.01 -3.89
CA MET A 56 11.41 12.46 -2.52
C MET A 56 11.52 11.33 -1.49
N SER A 57 11.30 10.08 -1.89
CA SER A 57 11.40 8.92 -0.99
C SER A 57 12.86 8.51 -0.70
N GLY A 58 13.79 8.81 -1.60
CA GLY A 58 15.17 8.34 -1.49
C GLY A 58 15.25 6.81 -1.36
N ALA A 59 16.14 6.31 -0.51
CA ALA A 59 16.22 4.86 -0.24
C ALA A 59 15.01 4.34 0.55
N CYS A 60 14.49 5.17 1.45
CA CYS A 60 13.45 4.82 2.40
C CYS A 60 12.82 6.11 2.98
N ALA A 61 11.49 6.15 3.08
CA ALA A 61 10.79 7.28 3.69
C ALA A 61 9.50 6.86 4.41
N PRO A 62 9.11 7.58 5.50
CA PRO A 62 7.79 7.41 6.09
C PRO A 62 6.71 7.91 5.14
N VAL A 63 5.60 7.18 5.08
CA VAL A 63 4.45 7.52 4.23
C VAL A 63 3.13 7.39 4.98
N ALA A 64 2.14 8.13 4.51
CA ALA A 64 0.74 7.92 4.85
C ALA A 64 -0.07 7.81 3.56
N GLY A 65 -1.15 7.06 3.56
CA GLY A 65 -1.92 6.86 2.34
C GLY A 65 -3.30 6.29 2.54
N THR A 66 -3.99 6.10 1.43
CA THR A 66 -5.34 5.56 1.40
C THR A 66 -5.56 4.57 0.26
N VAL A 67 -6.51 3.66 0.48
CA VAL A 67 -7.05 2.76 -0.55
C VAL A 67 -8.56 2.76 -0.40
N ASN A 68 -9.24 3.47 -1.31
CA ASN A 68 -10.68 3.72 -1.19
C ASN A 68 -11.45 3.10 -2.34
N GLY A 69 -12.68 2.66 -2.05
CA GLY A 69 -13.68 2.50 -3.10
C GLY A 69 -14.19 3.86 -3.56
N GLN A 70 -14.95 3.88 -4.64
CA GLN A 70 -15.62 5.10 -5.14
C GLN A 70 -17.15 4.91 -5.25
N PRO A 71 -17.85 4.50 -4.17
CA PRO A 71 -19.30 4.38 -4.20
C PRO A 71 -19.95 5.76 -4.20
N LYS A 72 -21.11 5.87 -4.87
CA LYS A 72 -21.92 7.10 -4.83
C LYS A 72 -22.67 7.30 -3.52
N THR A 73 -22.93 6.23 -2.76
CA THR A 73 -23.71 6.29 -1.52
C THR A 73 -22.85 6.08 -0.28
N VAL A 74 -23.07 6.92 0.74
CA VAL A 74 -22.33 6.88 2.00
C VAL A 74 -22.41 5.52 2.69
N ALA A 75 -23.57 4.86 2.64
CA ALA A 75 -23.78 3.53 3.21
C ALA A 75 -22.85 2.44 2.64
N ARG A 76 -22.24 2.69 1.47
CA ARG A 76 -21.33 1.76 0.80
C ARG A 76 -19.86 2.19 0.87
N ILE A 77 -19.54 3.32 1.52
CA ILE A 77 -18.17 3.80 1.68
C ILE A 77 -17.36 2.75 2.43
N ARG A 78 -16.26 2.35 1.77
CA ARG A 78 -15.27 1.43 2.29
C ARG A 78 -13.90 1.94 1.87
N GLY A 79 -12.97 1.99 2.81
CA GLY A 79 -11.69 2.60 2.53
C GLY A 79 -10.71 2.47 3.68
N VAL A 80 -9.44 2.37 3.31
CA VAL A 80 -8.33 2.20 4.22
C VAL A 80 -7.57 3.51 4.32
N GLN A 81 -7.19 3.89 5.52
CA GLN A 81 -6.15 4.87 5.80
C GLN A 81 -5.00 4.13 6.45
N PHE A 82 -3.77 4.45 6.08
CA PHE A 82 -2.61 3.78 6.62
C PHE A 82 -1.45 4.74 6.86
N LYS A 83 -0.55 4.33 7.73
CA LYS A 83 0.82 4.83 7.85
C LYS A 83 1.78 3.66 7.64
N GLY A 84 2.95 3.94 7.08
CA GLY A 84 3.98 2.94 6.88
C GLY A 84 5.29 3.56 6.41
N GLU A 85 6.07 2.74 5.75
CA GLU A 85 7.37 3.11 5.17
C GLU A 85 7.42 2.65 3.72
N ILE A 86 7.89 3.51 2.82
CA ILE A 86 8.16 3.15 1.43
C ILE A 86 9.66 2.93 1.25
N ARG A 87 10.04 1.85 0.56
CA ARG A 87 11.43 1.57 0.18
C ARG A 87 11.53 0.91 -1.18
N ARG A 88 12.66 1.07 -1.84
CA ARG A 88 12.98 0.37 -3.10
C ARG A 88 13.45 -1.05 -2.78
N LEU A 89 12.93 -2.04 -3.50
CA LEU A 89 13.34 -3.44 -3.35
C LEU A 89 14.49 -3.76 -4.31
N GLU A 90 15.46 -4.53 -3.82
CA GLU A 90 16.64 -4.95 -4.60
C GLU A 90 16.86 -6.46 -4.57
N GLY A 91 17.67 -6.97 -5.49
CA GLY A 91 18.02 -8.40 -5.55
C GLY A 91 16.81 -9.34 -5.56
N GLN A 92 16.91 -10.42 -4.77
CA GLN A 92 15.96 -11.52 -4.80
C GLN A 92 14.55 -11.14 -4.33
N GLU A 93 14.41 -10.23 -3.36
CA GLU A 93 13.10 -9.75 -2.93
C GLU A 93 12.40 -8.96 -4.04
N SER A 94 13.16 -8.14 -4.79
CA SER A 94 12.65 -7.40 -5.95
C SER A 94 12.15 -8.35 -7.04
N ASP A 95 12.92 -9.40 -7.34
CA ASP A 95 12.56 -10.38 -8.37
C ASP A 95 11.29 -11.16 -8.01
N ALA A 96 11.18 -11.59 -6.75
CA ALA A 96 10.00 -12.30 -6.24
C ALA A 96 8.74 -11.41 -6.29
N ALA A 97 8.85 -10.18 -5.79
CA ALA A 97 7.75 -9.22 -5.80
C ALA A 97 7.35 -8.82 -7.24
N ARG A 98 8.33 -8.58 -8.13
CA ARG A 98 8.11 -8.31 -9.56
C ARG A 98 7.34 -9.45 -10.22
N LYS A 99 7.78 -10.70 -10.02
CA LYS A 99 7.12 -11.88 -10.60
C LYS A 99 5.66 -11.98 -10.14
N ALA A 100 5.39 -11.75 -8.86
CA ALA A 100 4.03 -11.74 -8.33
C ALA A 100 3.20 -10.58 -8.90
N TYR A 101 3.78 -9.38 -8.99
CA TYR A 101 3.13 -8.20 -9.54
C TYR A 101 2.75 -8.39 -11.02
N LEU A 102 3.70 -8.86 -11.84
CA LEU A 102 3.48 -9.11 -13.27
C LEU A 102 2.50 -10.24 -13.56
N ARG A 103 2.25 -11.14 -12.61
CA ARG A 103 1.17 -12.14 -12.70
C ARG A 103 -0.20 -11.48 -12.52
N ARG A 104 -0.31 -10.49 -11.62
CA ARG A 104 -1.56 -9.72 -11.42
C ARG A 104 -1.79 -8.70 -12.54
N PHE A 105 -0.73 -8.06 -13.02
CA PHE A 105 -0.78 -7.01 -14.04
C PHE A 105 0.16 -7.33 -15.23
N PRO A 106 -0.22 -8.25 -16.14
CA PRO A 106 0.63 -8.63 -17.27
C PRO A 106 1.03 -7.46 -18.18
N VAL A 107 0.17 -6.43 -18.28
CA VAL A 107 0.45 -5.21 -19.06
C VAL A 107 1.71 -4.48 -18.59
N ALA A 108 2.09 -4.60 -17.31
CA ALA A 108 3.28 -3.94 -16.78
C ALA A 108 4.60 -4.54 -17.30
N ARG A 109 4.57 -5.64 -18.07
CA ARG A 109 5.77 -6.20 -18.73
C ARG A 109 6.33 -5.28 -19.81
N VAL A 110 5.51 -4.41 -20.39
CA VAL A 110 5.90 -3.55 -21.52
C VAL A 110 6.78 -2.37 -21.09
N LEU A 111 6.71 -1.96 -19.82
CA LEU A 111 7.50 -0.87 -19.28
C LEU A 111 8.09 -1.32 -17.93
N PRO A 112 9.32 -1.86 -17.93
CA PRO A 112 10.00 -2.25 -16.71
C PRO A 112 10.27 -1.01 -15.85
N ALA A 113 9.90 -1.09 -14.57
CA ALA A 113 10.28 -0.11 -13.56
C ALA A 113 10.73 -0.84 -12.28
N PRO A 114 11.55 -0.22 -11.41
CA PRO A 114 11.86 -0.74 -10.08
C PRO A 114 10.62 -1.14 -9.28
N VAL A 115 10.75 -2.18 -8.45
CA VAL A 115 9.71 -2.56 -7.49
C VAL A 115 9.94 -1.79 -6.21
N TRP A 116 8.88 -1.20 -5.69
CA TRP A 116 8.87 -0.53 -4.41
C TRP A 116 7.86 -1.21 -3.49
N GLU A 117 8.19 -1.24 -2.20
CA GLU A 117 7.36 -1.77 -1.14
C GLU A 117 6.88 -0.60 -0.28
N ILE A 118 5.57 -0.56 -0.02
CA ILE A 118 5.01 0.17 1.12
C ILE A 118 4.69 -0.86 2.20
N ARG A 119 5.53 -0.91 3.24
CA ARG A 119 5.27 -1.72 4.43
C ARG A 119 4.25 -1.00 5.30
N LEU A 120 3.11 -1.63 5.57
CA LEU A 120 2.06 -1.01 6.37
C LEU A 120 2.33 -1.23 7.86
N ASP A 121 2.35 -0.17 8.65
CA ASP A 121 2.64 -0.25 10.09
C ASP A 121 1.37 0.00 10.92
N GLU A 122 0.47 0.83 10.43
CA GLU A 122 -0.84 1.08 11.02
C GLU A 122 -1.90 1.16 9.93
N ILE A 123 -3.07 0.55 10.19
CA ILE A 123 -4.21 0.56 9.28
C ILE A 123 -5.49 0.89 10.03
N LYS A 124 -6.22 1.90 9.55
CA LYS A 124 -7.63 2.16 9.89
C LYS A 124 -8.51 1.87 8.69
N PHE A 125 -9.40 0.90 8.82
CA PHE A 125 -10.37 0.53 7.80
C PHE A 125 -11.78 0.99 8.18
N THR A 126 -12.38 1.81 7.32
CA THR A 126 -13.79 2.20 7.41
C THR A 126 -14.60 1.27 6.53
N ASP A 127 -15.66 0.66 7.08
CA ASP A 127 -16.59 -0.19 6.33
C ASP A 127 -18.03 0.10 6.74
N ASN A 128 -18.70 0.99 6.00
CA ASN A 128 -20.08 1.39 6.30
C ASN A 128 -21.11 0.28 6.05
N THR A 129 -20.72 -0.85 5.43
CA THR A 129 -21.61 -2.00 5.26
C THR A 129 -21.75 -2.83 6.54
N LEU A 130 -20.91 -2.59 7.55
CA LEU A 130 -20.96 -3.24 8.86
C LEU A 130 -21.74 -2.44 9.91
N GLY A 131 -22.44 -1.37 9.50
CA GLY A 131 -23.08 -0.39 10.37
C GLY A 131 -22.35 0.97 10.33
N PHE A 132 -23.11 2.06 10.43
CA PHE A 132 -22.56 3.41 10.30
C PHE A 132 -21.49 3.68 11.37
N GLY A 133 -20.29 4.10 10.93
CA GLY A 133 -19.20 4.48 11.83
C GLY A 133 -18.33 3.34 12.36
N LYS A 134 -18.56 2.08 11.96
CA LYS A 134 -17.67 0.96 12.37
C LYS A 134 -16.29 1.10 11.70
N LYS A 135 -15.26 1.08 12.53
CA LYS A 135 -13.85 1.14 12.12
C LYS A 135 -13.12 -0.08 12.64
N LEU A 136 -12.30 -0.69 11.78
CA LEU A 136 -11.35 -1.73 12.18
C LEU A 136 -9.96 -1.11 12.23
N HIS A 137 -9.21 -1.45 13.26
CA HIS A 137 -7.85 -0.95 13.46
C HIS A 137 -6.89 -2.12 13.54
N TRP A 138 -5.76 -2.00 12.86
CA TRP A 138 -4.66 -2.93 12.93
C TRP A 138 -3.35 -2.16 13.11
N LEU A 139 -2.50 -2.66 14.00
CA LEU A 139 -1.17 -2.15 14.26
C LEU A 139 -0.19 -3.31 14.10
N ARG A 140 0.91 -3.07 13.40
CA ARG A 140 2.00 -4.05 13.31
C ARG A 140 2.59 -4.25 14.70
N ASP A 141 2.75 -5.50 15.12
CA ASP A 141 3.37 -5.80 16.40
C ASP A 141 4.87 -5.45 16.33
N SER A 142 5.28 -4.46 17.13
CA SER A 142 6.66 -3.95 17.19
C SER A 142 7.66 -4.97 17.73
N ARG A 143 7.20 -6.09 18.31
CA ARG A 143 8.06 -7.16 18.82
C ARG A 143 8.67 -8.07 17.74
N ALA A 144 8.18 -8.00 16.51
CA ALA A 144 8.67 -8.83 15.40
C ALA A 144 9.92 -8.27 14.69
N GLN A 145 10.46 -7.12 15.12
CA GLN A 145 11.58 -6.42 14.47
C GLN A 145 12.91 -6.49 15.25
N GLN A 146 12.98 -7.27 16.34
CA GLN A 146 14.21 -7.48 17.14
C GLN A 146 14.70 -8.94 17.15
N ALA A 147 14.24 -9.77 16.22
CA ALA A 147 14.70 -11.15 16.06
C ALA A 147 15.46 -11.35 14.75
#